data_AF-A0A852VVI4-F1
#
_entry.id   AF-A0A852VVI4-F1
#
_cell.length_a   1.000
_cell.length_b   1.000
_cell.length_c   1.000
_cell.angle_alpha   90.00
_cell.angle_beta   90.00
_cell.angle_gamma   90.00
#
_symmetry.space_group_name_H-M   'P 1'
#
loop_
_entity.id
_entity.type
_entity.pdbx_description
1 polymer ?
#
loop_
_entity_poly.entity_id
_entity_poly.type
_entity_poly.pdbx_seq_one_letter_code
_entity_poly.pdbx_strand_id
1 'polypeptide(L)'
;MRHQRMVSVLGALSLGLTGIAATTSATAAPTDSTGSTASSASNGPEHYVVLAERGGSAADLAEQLEAKGATVTSVNDQVGMVIVTSTDANFAKKARSMKNVFGAASEGVVGRSPRDHKKDAVERPNRGPGFGEGNGKSPGNGTGHGHHKGHRAGKFAPDPLDDKLWGMDMINAPEAQRIDSGDRRVKVGIMDTGVDASHPDIGENFDHKLSRNFVTDIPAIDGPCEYEGCVDPADVDNGGHGTHVAGTVAAVKNGMGVSGVAPGVGIVNVRAGQDAGYFFVGPVVNALTYSADAGLDVVNMSFYVDPWAYYCHGGAPEDSPEEAAEQDMIIESVSRALSYAHDKDVTLVGALGNAANDLGQPLTDTSSPNYPEGNEHERTIDPANCLDLPTQHEDVIGVSAVGPSERKAYYSNYTTDIDSDQIEVAAPGGDAYDWPNATGPNQESMILSSVPENVVKAEGTVDEDGNITEAGEGSVFKDCLKRSRRGSHRGELCGYYEYYQGTSMAAPHATGVAALIVSRYGKMHGRAGYGLDPDRTESILRSSAQNTSCPEPRLFDYPAPIPDSYNAQCTGDADFNGFYGDGIIDAAAAIAPRRR
;
A
#
# COMPACT_ATOMS: atom_id res chain seq x y z
N MET A 1 19.82 -11.91 -15.85
CA MET A 1 20.20 -12.89 -16.90
C MET A 1 20.42 -14.30 -16.33
N ARG A 2 19.34 -15.04 -16.09
CA ARG A 2 19.28 -16.51 -16.21
C ARG A 2 18.02 -16.85 -17.02
N HIS A 3 17.97 -18.03 -17.60
CA HIS A 3 16.93 -18.41 -18.56
C HIS A 3 16.71 -19.92 -18.54
N GLN A 4 15.46 -20.34 -18.76
CA GLN A 4 15.00 -21.70 -19.06
C GLN A 4 15.21 -22.77 -17.96
N ARG A 5 14.10 -23.36 -17.53
CA ARG A 5 14.02 -24.79 -17.16
C ARG A 5 12.99 -25.49 -18.06
N MET A 6 13.18 -26.79 -18.25
CA MET A 6 12.43 -27.59 -19.23
C MET A 6 11.22 -28.27 -18.62
N VAL A 7 10.08 -28.20 -19.31
CA VAL A 7 8.94 -29.11 -19.08
C VAL A 7 9.38 -30.56 -19.27
N SER A 8 8.94 -31.46 -18.39
CA SER A 8 9.12 -32.91 -18.54
C SER A 8 7.80 -33.64 -18.32
N VAL A 9 7.21 -34.17 -19.39
CA VAL A 9 5.95 -34.92 -19.37
C VAL A 9 6.23 -36.41 -19.16
N LEU A 10 5.53 -37.03 -18.19
CA LEU A 10 5.50 -38.49 -18.03
C LEU A 10 4.17 -38.92 -17.39
N GLY A 11 3.47 -39.85 -18.03
CA GLY A 11 2.28 -40.49 -17.45
C GLY A 11 1.94 -41.79 -18.17
N ALA A 12 1.35 -42.75 -17.44
CA ALA A 12 0.52 -43.84 -18.00
C ALA A 12 -0.14 -44.73 -16.92
N LEU A 13 -1.48 -44.80 -16.97
CA LEU A 13 -2.34 -46.00 -16.82
C LEU A 13 -2.20 -46.94 -15.60
N SER A 14 -3.11 -46.75 -14.62
CA SER A 14 -4.27 -47.62 -14.30
C SER A 14 -4.19 -49.17 -14.39
N LEU A 15 -4.69 -49.87 -13.35
CA LEU A 15 -5.89 -50.76 -13.36
C LEU A 15 -6.02 -51.66 -12.10
N GLY A 16 -7.24 -51.93 -11.62
CA GLY A 16 -7.50 -53.01 -10.63
C GLY A 16 -8.79 -52.88 -9.78
N LEU A 17 -9.91 -53.46 -10.23
CA LEU A 17 -11.12 -53.71 -9.40
C LEU A 17 -10.89 -54.92 -8.46
N THR A 18 -11.61 -55.25 -7.38
CA THR A 18 -13.05 -55.21 -6.97
C THR A 18 -13.09 -55.50 -5.44
N GLY A 19 -14.15 -55.34 -4.64
CA GLY A 19 -15.54 -54.88 -4.83
C GLY A 19 -16.51 -55.52 -3.79
N ILE A 20 -17.77 -55.03 -3.71
CA ILE A 20 -18.93 -55.63 -2.99
C ILE A 20 -18.89 -55.56 -1.43
N ALA A 21 -19.96 -55.39 -0.65
CA ALA A 21 -21.29 -54.70 -0.64
C ALA A 21 -21.94 -55.08 0.73
N ALA A 22 -23.10 -54.64 1.25
CA ALA A 22 -24.19 -53.68 0.97
C ALA A 22 -24.76 -53.26 2.36
N THR A 23 -25.81 -52.45 2.63
CA THR A 23 -27.03 -51.93 1.97
C THR A 23 -27.23 -50.46 2.45
N THR A 24 -28.33 -49.67 2.39
CA THR A 24 -29.80 -49.84 2.22
C THR A 24 -30.41 -48.71 1.36
N SER A 25 -31.75 -48.60 1.29
CA SER A 25 -32.47 -47.68 0.41
C SER A 25 -33.23 -46.57 1.15
N ALA A 26 -33.20 -45.35 0.61
CA ALA A 26 -34.24 -44.34 0.81
C ALA A 26 -34.39 -43.51 -0.48
N THR A 27 -35.51 -43.67 -1.18
CA THR A 27 -35.81 -42.93 -2.43
C THR A 27 -36.69 -41.72 -2.14
N ALA A 28 -36.17 -40.52 -2.39
CA ALA A 28 -36.96 -39.30 -2.55
C ALA A 28 -36.68 -38.72 -3.95
N ALA A 29 -37.73 -38.32 -4.66
CA ALA A 29 -37.59 -37.65 -5.95
C ALA A 29 -37.27 -36.16 -5.74
N PRO A 30 -36.53 -35.51 -6.67
CA PRO A 30 -36.36 -34.07 -6.62
C PRO A 30 -37.71 -33.39 -6.81
N THR A 31 -38.05 -32.48 -5.90
CA THR A 31 -39.12 -31.50 -6.09
C THR A 31 -38.51 -30.21 -6.59
N ASP A 32 -38.87 -29.78 -7.79
CA ASP A 32 -38.46 -28.48 -8.33
C ASP A 32 -38.96 -27.34 -7.41
N SER A 33 -38.03 -26.72 -6.70
CA SER A 33 -38.24 -25.44 -6.02
C SER A 33 -37.39 -24.39 -6.73
N THR A 34 -37.92 -23.83 -7.82
CA THR A 34 -37.32 -22.73 -8.59
C THR A 34 -37.38 -21.41 -7.80
N GLY A 35 -36.63 -21.38 -6.70
CA GLY A 35 -36.37 -20.20 -5.88
C GLY A 35 -35.41 -19.24 -6.58
N SER A 36 -35.83 -18.65 -7.70
CA SER A 36 -35.09 -17.56 -8.33
C SER A 36 -35.12 -16.34 -7.42
N THR A 37 -34.11 -16.21 -6.57
CA THR A 37 -33.73 -14.95 -5.94
C THR A 37 -33.26 -13.99 -7.02
N ALA A 38 -34.20 -13.34 -7.68
CA ALA A 38 -33.89 -12.26 -8.61
C ALA A 38 -33.31 -11.10 -7.80
N SER A 39 -31.98 -10.93 -7.86
CA SER A 39 -31.30 -9.77 -7.31
C SER A 39 -31.96 -8.51 -7.85
N SER A 40 -32.42 -7.63 -6.95
CA SER A 40 -32.97 -6.34 -7.33
C SER A 40 -31.82 -5.47 -7.84
N ALA A 41 -31.60 -5.49 -9.14
CA ALA A 41 -30.54 -4.73 -9.82
C ALA A 41 -30.55 -3.26 -9.39
N SER A 42 -29.35 -2.66 -9.35
CA SER A 42 -29.24 -1.22 -9.21
C SER A 42 -29.94 -0.54 -10.41
N ASN A 43 -30.63 0.58 -10.17
CA ASN A 43 -31.27 1.36 -11.24
C ASN A 43 -30.37 2.54 -11.68
N GLY A 44 -29.06 2.43 -11.48
CA GLY A 44 -28.06 3.39 -11.92
C GLY A 44 -27.26 2.88 -13.14
N PRO A 45 -26.45 3.72 -13.78
CA PRO A 45 -25.35 3.27 -14.60
C PRO A 45 -24.29 2.62 -13.69
N GLU A 46 -23.90 1.39 -14.01
CA GLU A 46 -22.77 0.70 -13.39
C GLU A 46 -21.48 1.02 -14.15
N HIS A 47 -20.37 1.05 -13.44
CA HIS A 47 -19.04 1.29 -14.00
C HIS A 47 -18.39 -0.02 -14.45
N TYR A 48 -17.71 0.02 -15.60
CA TYR A 48 -17.07 -1.13 -16.23
C TYR A 48 -15.71 -0.76 -16.82
N VAL A 49 -14.70 -1.58 -16.54
CA VAL A 49 -13.37 -1.49 -17.14
C VAL A 49 -13.28 -2.50 -18.28
N VAL A 50 -12.77 -2.09 -19.44
CA VAL A 50 -12.61 -2.93 -20.63
C VAL A 50 -11.19 -2.80 -21.16
N LEU A 51 -10.50 -3.92 -21.36
CA LEU A 51 -9.11 -3.98 -21.79
C LEU A 51 -8.99 -4.50 -23.22
N ALA A 52 -8.26 -3.78 -24.06
CA ALA A 52 -7.93 -4.21 -25.41
C ALA A 52 -6.88 -5.34 -25.42
N GLU A 53 -6.89 -6.13 -26.50
CA GLU A 53 -5.79 -7.04 -26.86
C GLU A 53 -4.45 -6.28 -26.96
N ARG A 54 -3.32 -6.91 -26.63
CA ARG A 54 -1.99 -6.25 -26.69
C ARG A 54 -1.74 -5.70 -28.10
N GLY A 55 -1.53 -4.38 -28.21
CA GLY A 55 -1.34 -3.68 -29.48
C GLY A 55 -2.61 -3.20 -30.18
N GLY A 56 -3.80 -3.38 -29.58
CA GLY A 56 -5.01 -2.64 -29.95
C GLY A 56 -4.99 -1.21 -29.38
N SER A 57 -5.75 -0.29 -30.00
CA SER A 57 -5.94 1.07 -29.46
C SER A 57 -7.13 1.11 -28.48
N ALA A 58 -6.96 1.86 -27.39
CA ALA A 58 -8.05 2.16 -26.47
C ALA A 58 -9.05 3.13 -27.11
N ALA A 59 -8.61 4.09 -27.92
CA ALA A 59 -9.50 4.96 -28.71
C ALA A 59 -10.39 4.18 -29.69
N ASP A 60 -9.84 3.24 -30.47
CA ASP A 60 -10.63 2.36 -31.37
C ASP A 60 -11.62 1.48 -30.57
N LEU A 61 -11.26 1.09 -29.35
CA LEU A 61 -12.15 0.35 -28.45
C LEU A 61 -13.26 1.24 -27.89
N ALA A 62 -12.94 2.47 -27.48
CA ALA A 62 -13.88 3.45 -26.96
C ALA A 62 -15.01 3.75 -27.97
N GLU A 63 -14.67 4.06 -29.22
CA GLU A 63 -15.68 4.25 -30.29
C GLU A 63 -16.59 3.02 -30.47
N GLN A 64 -16.05 1.81 -30.33
CA GLN A 64 -16.83 0.58 -30.41
C GLN A 64 -17.76 0.37 -29.21
N LEU A 65 -17.39 0.80 -28.00
CA LEU A 65 -18.21 0.70 -26.79
C LEU A 65 -19.31 1.77 -26.78
N GLU A 66 -19.04 3.00 -27.23
CA GLU A 66 -20.06 4.02 -27.48
C GLU A 66 -21.08 3.56 -28.52
N ALA A 67 -20.63 2.91 -29.60
CA ALA A 67 -21.50 2.29 -30.61
C ALA A 67 -22.32 1.09 -30.07
N LYS A 68 -22.11 0.66 -28.82
CA LYS A 68 -22.96 -0.29 -28.09
C LYS A 68 -23.89 0.37 -27.06
N GLY A 69 -23.80 1.68 -26.86
CA GLY A 69 -24.63 2.44 -25.91
C GLY A 69 -24.05 2.57 -24.50
N ALA A 70 -22.76 2.27 -24.31
CA ALA A 70 -22.04 2.72 -23.11
C ALA A 70 -21.64 4.19 -23.25
N THR A 71 -21.35 4.86 -22.13
CA THR A 71 -20.76 6.21 -22.11
C THR A 71 -19.32 6.10 -21.61
N VAL A 72 -18.35 6.49 -22.44
CA VAL A 72 -16.92 6.43 -22.07
C VAL A 72 -16.60 7.51 -21.03
N THR A 73 -15.92 7.12 -19.95
CA THR A 73 -15.51 8.01 -18.85
C THR A 73 -14.00 8.19 -18.79
N SER A 74 -13.21 7.19 -19.20
CA SER A 74 -11.75 7.30 -19.35
C SER A 74 -11.22 6.44 -20.50
N VAL A 75 -10.13 6.89 -21.13
CA VAL A 75 -9.39 6.17 -22.18
C VAL A 75 -7.91 6.25 -21.87
N ASN A 76 -7.26 5.09 -21.80
CA ASN A 76 -5.85 4.93 -21.49
C ASN A 76 -5.16 4.09 -22.57
N ASP A 77 -4.73 4.76 -23.65
CA ASP A 77 -4.06 4.12 -24.80
C ASP A 77 -2.69 3.51 -24.44
N GLN A 78 -2.06 3.85 -23.30
CA GLN A 78 -0.75 3.31 -22.92
C GLN A 78 -0.82 1.81 -22.61
N VAL A 79 -1.91 1.38 -21.96
CA VAL A 79 -2.17 -0.02 -21.59
C VAL A 79 -3.33 -0.65 -22.37
N GLY A 80 -4.05 0.14 -23.19
CA GLY A 80 -5.21 -0.32 -23.96
C GLY A 80 -6.52 -0.39 -23.15
N MET A 81 -6.64 0.35 -22.05
CA MET A 81 -7.80 0.31 -21.14
C MET A 81 -8.82 1.41 -21.48
N VAL A 82 -10.11 1.08 -21.38
CA VAL A 82 -11.22 2.03 -21.45
C VAL A 82 -12.14 1.81 -20.25
N ILE A 83 -12.50 2.89 -19.55
CA ILE A 83 -13.50 2.87 -18.48
C ILE A 83 -14.79 3.47 -19.05
N VAL A 84 -15.92 2.81 -18.81
CA VAL A 84 -17.23 3.21 -19.31
C VAL A 84 -18.31 3.04 -18.25
N THR A 85 -19.41 3.79 -18.40
CA THR A 85 -20.66 3.56 -17.65
C THR A 85 -21.74 2.95 -18.54
N SER A 86 -22.54 2.05 -17.97
CA SER A 86 -23.59 1.33 -18.69
C SER A 86 -24.73 0.90 -17.75
N THR A 87 -25.98 0.99 -18.21
CA THR A 87 -27.16 0.47 -17.49
C THR A 87 -27.52 -0.97 -17.91
N ASP A 88 -26.62 -1.65 -18.63
CA ASP A 88 -26.80 -3.01 -19.10
C ASP A 88 -26.05 -3.98 -18.18
N ALA A 89 -26.75 -4.61 -17.22
CA ALA A 89 -26.17 -5.56 -16.26
C ALA A 89 -25.57 -6.85 -16.88
N ASN A 90 -25.44 -6.93 -18.21
CA ASN A 90 -24.69 -7.95 -18.93
C ASN A 90 -23.51 -7.34 -19.72
N PHE A 91 -23.12 -6.09 -19.45
CA PHE A 91 -22.20 -5.32 -20.28
C PHE A 91 -20.80 -5.96 -20.32
N ALA A 92 -20.18 -6.27 -19.18
CA ALA A 92 -18.87 -6.94 -19.15
C ALA A 92 -18.88 -8.23 -19.99
N LYS A 93 -19.91 -9.07 -19.84
CA LYS A 93 -20.08 -10.33 -20.60
C LYS A 93 -20.27 -10.11 -22.11
N LYS A 94 -20.87 -8.98 -22.51
CA LYS A 94 -20.99 -8.55 -23.92
C LYS A 94 -19.67 -7.99 -24.44
N ALA A 95 -18.95 -7.19 -23.65
CA ALA A 95 -17.64 -6.63 -23.99
C ALA A 95 -16.58 -7.74 -24.19
N ARG A 96 -16.50 -8.73 -23.27
CA ARG A 96 -15.69 -9.95 -23.41
C ARG A 96 -15.99 -10.77 -24.69
N SER A 97 -17.11 -10.51 -25.38
CA SER A 97 -17.47 -11.16 -26.66
C SER A 97 -17.17 -10.32 -27.91
N MET A 98 -16.66 -9.10 -27.75
CA MET A 98 -16.25 -8.22 -28.84
C MET A 98 -14.89 -8.63 -29.41
N LYS A 99 -14.60 -8.18 -30.64
CA LYS A 99 -13.27 -8.37 -31.22
C LYS A 99 -12.29 -7.39 -30.60
N ASN A 100 -11.03 -7.81 -30.48
CA ASN A 100 -9.91 -7.00 -29.98
C ASN A 100 -10.07 -6.57 -28.50
N VAL A 101 -11.01 -7.17 -27.76
CA VAL A 101 -11.12 -7.06 -26.30
C VAL A 101 -10.47 -8.29 -25.68
N PHE A 102 -9.50 -8.06 -24.80
CA PHE A 102 -8.86 -9.09 -23.98
C PHE A 102 -9.77 -9.50 -22.82
N GLY A 103 -10.34 -8.52 -22.12
CA GLY A 103 -11.20 -8.75 -20.96
C GLY A 103 -12.06 -7.54 -20.61
N ALA A 104 -12.98 -7.73 -19.67
CA ALA A 104 -13.76 -6.66 -19.06
C ALA A 104 -14.22 -7.04 -17.66
N ALA A 105 -14.36 -6.07 -16.76
CA ALA A 105 -14.82 -6.25 -15.38
C ALA A 105 -15.82 -5.16 -15.00
N SER A 106 -16.56 -5.36 -13.92
CA SER A 106 -17.22 -4.26 -13.20
C SER A 106 -16.18 -3.52 -12.36
N GLU A 107 -16.25 -2.19 -12.30
CA GLU A 107 -15.35 -1.35 -11.47
C GLU A 107 -15.79 -1.32 -9.98
N GLY A 108 -16.41 -2.40 -9.49
CA GLY A 108 -16.84 -2.51 -8.09
C GLY A 108 -17.92 -1.51 -7.64
N VAL A 109 -19.13 -1.53 -8.24
CA VAL A 109 -20.32 -0.83 -7.68
C VAL A 109 -21.62 -1.62 -7.89
N VAL A 110 -21.77 -2.79 -7.26
CA VAL A 110 -22.98 -3.64 -7.37
C VAL A 110 -23.47 -4.14 -5.99
N GLY A 111 -23.47 -3.28 -4.98
CA GLY A 111 -23.84 -3.65 -3.61
C GLY A 111 -24.41 -2.53 -2.76
N ARG A 112 -24.74 -2.85 -1.50
CA ARG A 112 -25.21 -1.89 -0.49
C ARG A 112 -24.59 -2.22 0.86
N SER A 113 -23.60 -1.42 1.27
CA SER A 113 -22.84 -1.64 2.49
C SER A 113 -23.70 -1.59 3.77
N PRO A 114 -23.33 -2.35 4.81
CA PRO A 114 -23.41 -2.00 6.23
C PRO A 114 -22.89 -0.57 6.57
N ARG A 115 -22.70 -0.27 7.86
CA ARG A 115 -22.46 1.12 8.33
C ARG A 115 -21.15 1.35 9.06
N ASP A 116 -20.35 0.30 9.23
CA ASP A 116 -19.23 0.29 10.15
C ASP A 116 -17.94 0.05 9.35
N HIS A 117 -17.18 1.11 9.07
CA HIS A 117 -15.92 1.04 8.33
C HIS A 117 -14.98 0.01 9.01
N LYS A 118 -14.48 -0.98 8.26
CA LYS A 118 -13.53 -2.00 8.73
C LYS A 118 -12.20 -1.32 9.11
N LYS A 119 -12.03 -0.95 10.39
CA LYS A 119 -10.75 -0.43 10.92
C LYS A 119 -9.72 -1.56 10.99
N ASP A 120 -8.56 -1.37 10.36
CA ASP A 120 -7.49 -2.37 10.47
C ASP A 120 -6.94 -2.42 11.92
N ALA A 121 -7.08 -3.59 12.53
CA ALA A 121 -6.61 -3.88 13.88
C ALA A 121 -5.10 -4.23 13.93
N VAL A 122 -4.47 -4.49 12.78
CA VAL A 122 -3.01 -4.57 12.64
C VAL A 122 -2.42 -3.17 12.67
N GLU A 123 -2.89 -2.23 11.85
CA GLU A 123 -2.22 -0.93 11.74
C GLU A 123 -2.34 -0.06 13.00
N ARG A 124 -3.51 -0.10 13.65
CA ARG A 124 -3.79 0.66 14.89
C ARG A 124 -4.33 -0.25 16.01
N PRO A 125 -3.48 -1.11 16.61
CA PRO A 125 -3.92 -2.18 17.53
C PRO A 125 -4.61 -1.66 18.80
N ASN A 126 -4.35 -0.40 19.20
CA ASN A 126 -5.02 0.26 20.32
C ASN A 126 -6.47 0.72 20.02
N ARG A 127 -6.96 0.59 18.77
CA ARG A 127 -8.30 1.05 18.35
C ARG A 127 -9.21 -0.07 17.78
N GLY A 128 -8.77 -1.33 17.83
CA GLY A 128 -9.55 -2.49 17.40
C GLY A 128 -10.77 -2.79 18.30
N PRO A 129 -11.83 -3.41 17.77
CA PRO A 129 -13.07 -3.68 18.51
C PRO A 129 -12.88 -4.80 19.57
N GLY A 130 -12.53 -4.41 20.80
CA GLY A 130 -12.49 -5.35 21.93
C GLY A 130 -11.95 -4.79 23.25
N PHE A 131 -11.06 -3.80 23.21
CA PHE A 131 -10.28 -3.39 24.39
C PHE A 131 -10.81 -2.16 25.13
N GLY A 132 -11.99 -2.32 25.74
CA GLY A 132 -12.38 -1.52 26.90
C GLY A 132 -11.70 -2.01 28.19
N GLU A 133 -11.42 -1.10 29.13
CA GLU A 133 -11.00 -1.37 30.52
C GLU A 133 -9.62 -2.04 30.75
N GLY A 134 -8.57 -1.62 30.02
CA GLY A 134 -7.17 -1.86 30.39
C GLY A 134 -6.61 -0.83 31.39
N ASN A 135 -6.60 -1.13 32.70
CA ASN A 135 -6.27 -0.16 33.75
C ASN A 135 -4.74 0.08 33.95
N GLY A 136 -4.07 0.57 32.89
CA GLY A 136 -2.65 0.90 32.88
C GLY A 136 -2.35 2.27 33.47
N LYS A 137 -1.61 2.32 34.60
CA LYS A 137 -1.18 3.59 35.22
C LYS A 137 0.14 4.09 34.62
N SER A 138 0.04 4.95 33.60
CA SER A 138 1.20 5.68 33.08
C SER A 138 1.89 6.54 34.16
N PRO A 139 3.23 6.47 34.31
CA PRO A 139 3.94 7.15 35.38
C PRO A 139 4.22 8.63 35.06
N GLY A 140 3.31 9.51 35.47
CA GLY A 140 3.61 10.93 35.72
C GLY A 140 3.49 11.85 34.49
N ASN A 141 2.28 12.38 34.28
CA ASN A 141 1.98 13.38 33.26
C ASN A 141 2.86 14.64 33.41
N GLY A 142 3.67 14.92 32.38
CA GLY A 142 4.58 16.06 32.32
C GLY A 142 4.00 17.19 31.47
N THR A 143 3.26 18.11 32.09
CA THR A 143 2.59 19.24 31.41
C THR A 143 3.59 20.31 30.93
N GLY A 144 4.34 19.98 29.88
CA GLY A 144 5.40 20.76 29.27
C GLY A 144 4.91 21.99 28.50
N HIS A 145 4.44 23.02 29.21
CA HIS A 145 4.23 24.36 28.63
C HIS A 145 5.58 25.04 28.29
N GLY A 146 6.27 24.50 27.28
CA GLY A 146 7.55 24.97 26.78
C GLY A 146 7.45 26.38 26.17
N HIS A 147 7.92 27.39 26.89
CA HIS A 147 8.14 28.73 26.32
C HIS A 147 9.42 28.77 25.47
N HIS A 148 9.40 28.06 24.34
CA HIS A 148 10.49 28.05 23.37
C HIS A 148 10.70 29.46 22.80
N LYS A 149 11.76 30.12 23.26
CA LYS A 149 12.31 31.30 22.60
C LYS A 149 12.99 30.83 21.32
N GLY A 150 12.69 31.50 20.20
CA GLY A 150 13.26 31.16 18.89
C GLY A 150 14.78 31.25 18.88
N HIS A 151 15.44 30.12 19.11
CA HIS A 151 16.83 29.91 18.74
C HIS A 151 16.86 29.52 17.26
N ARG A 152 17.84 30.07 16.52
CA ARG A 152 18.15 29.51 15.20
C ARG A 152 18.76 28.14 15.43
N ALA A 153 18.07 27.08 15.00
CA ALA A 153 18.61 25.75 14.94
C ALA A 153 19.95 25.75 14.18
N GLY A 154 20.87 24.85 14.56
CA GLY A 154 22.00 24.52 13.71
C GLY A 154 21.51 23.88 12.42
N LYS A 155 22.27 23.96 11.33
CA LYS A 155 21.88 23.47 9.99
C LYS A 155 21.69 21.94 9.88
N PHE A 156 21.76 21.23 11.02
CA PHE A 156 21.67 19.77 11.20
C PHE A 156 21.14 19.43 12.60
N ALA A 157 20.34 20.31 13.22
CA ALA A 157 19.63 19.95 14.45
C ALA A 157 18.48 18.98 14.12
N PRO A 158 18.17 18.01 14.98
CA PRO A 158 16.95 17.23 14.87
C PRO A 158 15.71 18.11 15.09
N ASP A 159 14.57 17.65 14.57
CA ASP A 159 13.25 18.24 14.80
C ASP A 159 12.66 17.77 16.15
N PRO A 160 11.64 18.44 16.71
CA PRO A 160 11.16 18.22 18.08
C PRO A 160 10.65 16.80 18.41
N LEU A 161 10.29 15.98 17.42
CA LEU A 161 9.84 14.59 17.59
C LEU A 161 10.78 13.56 16.94
N ASP A 162 11.93 13.97 16.39
CA ASP A 162 12.94 13.06 15.83
C ASP A 162 13.43 12.03 16.89
N ASP A 163 13.36 12.37 18.18
CA ASP A 163 13.74 11.49 19.29
C ASP A 163 12.81 10.28 19.49
N LYS A 164 11.73 10.21 18.69
CA LYS A 164 10.77 9.09 18.64
C LYS A 164 10.95 8.17 17.43
N LEU A 165 11.80 8.56 16.47
CA LEU A 165 11.92 7.92 15.17
C LEU A 165 12.98 6.82 15.16
N TRP A 166 12.81 5.81 16.02
CA TRP A 166 13.75 4.67 16.12
C TRP A 166 14.04 3.99 14.77
N GLY A 167 13.05 3.96 13.86
CA GLY A 167 13.21 3.43 12.50
C GLY A 167 14.20 4.25 11.66
N MET A 168 14.23 5.58 11.80
CA MET A 168 15.17 6.45 11.11
C MET A 168 16.61 6.19 11.59
N ASP A 169 16.80 5.97 12.90
CA ASP A 169 18.10 5.60 13.46
C ASP A 169 18.53 4.20 13.01
N MET A 170 17.64 3.21 12.98
CA MET A 170 17.91 1.84 12.51
C MET A 170 18.46 1.80 11.08
N ILE A 171 17.91 2.61 10.17
CA ILE A 171 18.34 2.69 8.77
C ILE A 171 19.44 3.75 8.53
N ASN A 172 20.06 4.28 9.59
CA ASN A 172 21.08 5.32 9.53
C ASN A 172 20.66 6.63 8.79
N ALA A 173 19.36 6.92 8.67
CA ALA A 173 18.86 8.10 7.95
C ALA A 173 19.40 9.44 8.48
N PRO A 174 19.56 9.66 9.80
CA PRO A 174 20.21 10.87 10.31
C PRO A 174 21.69 11.01 9.91
N GLU A 175 22.41 9.95 9.55
CA GLU A 175 23.72 10.06 8.91
C GLU A 175 23.60 10.36 7.41
N ALA A 176 22.69 9.68 6.71
CA ALA A 176 22.41 9.93 5.30
C ALA A 176 22.09 11.43 5.04
N GLN A 177 21.18 12.01 5.82
CA GLN A 177 20.80 13.44 5.75
C GLN A 177 21.97 14.43 5.92
N ARG A 178 23.09 14.02 6.53
CA ARG A 178 24.32 14.84 6.66
C ARG A 178 25.20 14.78 5.42
N ILE A 179 25.07 13.71 4.62
CA ILE A 179 25.78 13.47 3.35
C ILE A 179 24.99 14.09 2.18
N ASP A 180 23.68 13.80 2.13
CA ASP A 180 22.73 14.27 1.13
C ASP A 180 21.31 14.21 1.73
N SER A 181 20.56 15.32 1.68
CA SER A 181 19.20 15.38 2.22
C SER A 181 18.11 15.04 1.19
N GLY A 182 18.52 14.72 -0.04
CA GLY A 182 17.63 14.62 -1.20
C GLY A 182 17.57 15.92 -2.01
N ASP A 183 17.29 15.79 -3.31
CA ASP A 183 17.21 16.90 -4.26
C ASP A 183 15.75 17.15 -4.68
N ARG A 184 15.28 18.40 -4.57
CA ARG A 184 13.89 18.81 -4.89
C ARG A 184 13.47 18.57 -6.35
N ARG A 185 14.42 18.24 -7.24
CA ARG A 185 14.15 17.77 -8.61
C ARG A 185 13.58 16.35 -8.64
N VAL A 186 13.96 15.49 -7.69
CA VAL A 186 13.42 14.14 -7.52
C VAL A 186 11.97 14.24 -7.03
N LYS A 187 11.09 13.45 -7.63
CA LYS A 187 9.64 13.41 -7.37
C LYS A 187 9.25 12.02 -6.92
N VAL A 188 8.76 11.94 -5.69
CA VAL A 188 8.20 10.71 -5.13
C VAL A 188 6.68 10.77 -5.22
N GLY A 189 6.09 9.82 -5.94
CA GLY A 189 4.66 9.56 -5.94
C GLY A 189 4.24 8.81 -4.69
N ILE A 190 3.22 9.31 -4.01
CA ILE A 190 2.53 8.63 -2.92
C ILE A 190 1.20 8.16 -3.51
N MET A 191 1.12 6.88 -3.89
CA MET A 191 -0.09 6.29 -4.47
C MET A 191 -0.92 5.67 -3.36
N ASP A 192 -1.92 6.42 -2.91
CA ASP A 192 -2.52 6.21 -1.58
C ASP A 192 -3.93 6.83 -1.48
N THR A 193 -4.48 6.99 -0.27
CA THR A 193 -5.75 7.70 0.03
C THR A 193 -5.70 9.19 -0.30
N GLY A 194 -4.52 9.81 -0.23
CA GLY A 194 -4.35 11.25 -0.43
C GLY A 194 -3.08 11.76 0.24
N VAL A 195 -2.84 13.07 0.18
CA VAL A 195 -1.79 13.73 0.98
C VAL A 195 -2.24 15.15 1.32
N ASP A 196 -2.37 15.47 2.61
CA ASP A 196 -2.66 16.81 3.11
C ASP A 196 -1.46 17.75 2.88
N ALA A 197 -1.55 18.60 1.85
CA ALA A 197 -0.52 19.60 1.56
C ALA A 197 -0.55 20.81 2.53
N SER A 198 -1.58 20.92 3.38
CA SER A 198 -1.66 21.96 4.41
C SER A 198 -0.83 21.62 5.64
N HIS A 199 -0.52 20.34 5.87
CA HIS A 199 0.33 19.88 6.95
C HIS A 199 1.72 20.57 6.88
N PRO A 200 2.21 21.17 7.98
CA PRO A 200 3.41 22.03 7.95
C PRO A 200 4.68 21.34 7.46
N ASP A 201 4.82 20.04 7.73
CA ASP A 201 5.99 19.27 7.34
C ASP A 201 5.84 18.62 5.95
N ILE A 202 4.71 18.81 5.27
CA ILE A 202 4.49 18.31 3.90
C ILE A 202 4.47 19.49 2.89
N GLY A 203 3.79 20.59 3.22
CA GLY A 203 3.47 21.66 2.28
C GLY A 203 4.65 22.43 1.65
N GLU A 204 5.87 22.33 2.19
CA GLU A 204 7.08 22.86 1.51
C GLU A 204 7.64 21.87 0.47
N ASN A 205 7.46 20.56 0.66
CA ASN A 205 7.92 19.49 -0.23
C ASN A 205 6.87 19.11 -1.31
N PHE A 206 5.59 19.42 -1.08
CA PHE A 206 4.47 19.08 -1.96
C PHE A 206 4.49 19.79 -3.33
N ASP A 207 4.20 19.06 -4.41
CA ASP A 207 4.12 19.58 -5.79
C ASP A 207 2.69 19.63 -6.33
N HIS A 208 1.94 20.69 -6.00
CA HIS A 208 0.56 20.92 -6.50
C HIS A 208 0.43 20.91 -8.04
N LYS A 209 1.53 21.02 -8.81
CA LYS A 209 1.47 20.94 -10.28
C LYS A 209 1.38 19.48 -10.75
N LEU A 210 2.02 18.55 -10.04
CA LEU A 210 2.03 17.13 -10.36
C LEU A 210 0.98 16.32 -9.56
N SER A 211 0.57 16.77 -8.37
CA SER A 211 -0.41 16.04 -7.56
C SER A 211 -1.76 15.86 -8.26
N ARG A 212 -2.33 14.65 -8.25
CA ARG A 212 -3.60 14.30 -8.91
C ARG A 212 -4.45 13.37 -8.04
N ASN A 213 -5.75 13.40 -8.32
CA ASN A 213 -6.73 12.44 -7.86
C ASN A 213 -7.25 11.65 -9.08
N PHE A 214 -7.25 10.31 -8.99
CA PHE A 214 -7.78 9.38 -10.01
C PHE A 214 -9.10 8.72 -9.59
N VAL A 215 -9.59 9.09 -8.40
CA VAL A 215 -10.71 8.49 -7.70
C VAL A 215 -11.93 9.41 -7.79
N THR A 216 -13.12 8.81 -7.70
CA THR A 216 -14.39 9.50 -7.48
C THR A 216 -15.05 8.80 -6.31
N ASP A 217 -15.39 9.57 -5.29
CA ASP A 217 -15.74 9.07 -3.97
C ASP A 217 -17.10 8.36 -4.05
N ILE A 218 -17.22 7.16 -3.47
CA ILE A 218 -18.40 6.29 -3.59
C ILE A 218 -19.24 6.41 -2.31
N PRO A 219 -20.44 7.04 -2.32
CA PRO A 219 -21.19 7.33 -1.09
C PRO A 219 -21.79 6.13 -0.35
N ALA A 220 -21.47 4.92 -0.79
CA ALA A 220 -21.78 3.66 -0.12
C ALA A 220 -20.63 3.13 0.74
N ILE A 221 -19.41 3.67 0.62
CA ILE A 221 -18.23 3.30 1.41
C ILE A 221 -17.54 4.50 2.06
N ASP A 222 -17.40 5.62 1.35
CA ASP A 222 -16.68 6.82 1.85
C ASP A 222 -17.58 7.67 2.76
N GLY A 223 -18.72 8.11 2.23
CA GLY A 223 -19.65 8.95 2.97
C GLY A 223 -20.41 9.96 2.10
N PRO A 224 -21.01 11.00 2.69
CA PRO A 224 -21.74 12.03 1.97
C PRO A 224 -20.76 13.06 1.35
N CYS A 225 -20.46 12.90 0.06
CA CYS A 225 -19.46 13.66 -0.71
C CYS A 225 -19.17 15.09 -0.20
N GLU A 226 -17.93 15.27 0.23
CA GLU A 226 -17.37 16.45 0.86
C GLU A 226 -17.22 17.61 -0.14
N TYR A 227 -17.01 17.30 -1.43
CA TYR A 227 -16.77 18.25 -2.51
C TYR A 227 -17.73 18.08 -3.70
N GLU A 228 -17.84 19.13 -4.52
CA GLU A 228 -18.73 19.16 -5.69
C GLU A 228 -18.31 18.09 -6.72
N GLY A 229 -19.19 17.12 -6.96
CA GLY A 229 -18.97 16.03 -7.91
C GLY A 229 -18.38 14.75 -7.31
N CYS A 230 -18.16 14.68 -5.98
CA CYS A 230 -17.54 13.53 -5.32
C CYS A 230 -16.12 13.27 -5.88
N VAL A 231 -15.32 14.33 -5.98
CA VAL A 231 -13.90 14.25 -6.36
C VAL A 231 -13.10 15.16 -5.43
N ASP A 232 -12.41 14.55 -4.48
CA ASP A 232 -11.50 15.22 -3.55
C ASP A 232 -10.42 16.07 -4.26
N PRO A 233 -10.07 17.27 -3.75
CA PRO A 233 -8.93 18.04 -4.23
C PRO A 233 -7.63 17.25 -4.08
N ALA A 234 -6.72 17.37 -5.06
CA ALA A 234 -5.47 16.60 -5.07
C ALA A 234 -4.46 16.99 -3.97
N ASP A 235 -4.77 17.96 -3.11
CA ASP A 235 -4.00 18.41 -1.94
C ASP A 235 -4.71 18.16 -0.58
N VAL A 236 -5.69 17.25 -0.58
CA VAL A 236 -6.45 16.76 0.59
C VAL A 236 -6.20 15.25 0.82
N ASP A 237 -6.51 14.78 2.03
CA ASP A 237 -6.54 13.38 2.47
C ASP A 237 -7.58 13.25 3.59
N ASN A 238 -8.65 12.46 3.41
CA ASN A 238 -9.63 12.19 4.47
C ASN A 238 -9.52 10.76 5.05
N GLY A 239 -8.80 9.84 4.39
CA GLY A 239 -8.37 8.56 4.97
C GLY A 239 -7.18 8.70 5.93
N GLY A 240 -6.25 9.63 5.65
CA GLY A 240 -5.11 9.96 6.52
C GLY A 240 -3.93 9.00 6.44
N HIS A 241 -4.01 7.94 5.64
CA HIS A 241 -2.94 6.96 5.49
C HIS A 241 -1.81 7.50 4.61
N GLY A 242 -2.13 8.05 3.44
CA GLY A 242 -1.13 8.59 2.52
C GLY A 242 -0.35 9.79 3.08
N THR A 243 -0.94 10.59 3.97
CA THR A 243 -0.20 11.65 4.70
C THR A 243 0.84 11.08 5.69
N HIS A 244 0.58 9.90 6.28
CA HIS A 244 1.52 9.20 7.16
C HIS A 244 2.71 8.62 6.36
N VAL A 245 2.39 7.99 5.24
CA VAL A 245 3.36 7.49 4.24
C VAL A 245 4.23 8.64 3.71
N ALA A 246 3.61 9.75 3.28
CA ALA A 246 4.31 10.93 2.75
C ALA A 246 5.29 11.56 3.77
N GLY A 247 4.88 11.64 5.04
CA GLY A 247 5.74 12.16 6.12
C GLY A 247 6.94 11.25 6.38
N THR A 248 6.75 9.93 6.35
CA THR A 248 7.82 8.95 6.53
C THR A 248 8.85 9.05 5.40
N VAL A 249 8.41 9.24 4.15
CA VAL A 249 9.29 9.50 3.01
C VAL A 249 10.05 10.82 3.16
N ALA A 250 9.35 11.95 3.34
CA ALA A 250 9.96 13.28 3.24
C ALA A 250 9.22 14.39 4.01
N ALA A 251 8.86 14.19 5.28
CA ALA A 251 8.54 15.30 6.16
C ALA A 251 9.74 16.28 6.26
N VAL A 252 9.47 17.58 6.14
CA VAL A 252 10.48 18.63 5.94
C VAL A 252 11.26 18.93 7.23
N LYS A 253 12.59 18.82 7.18
CA LYS A 253 13.50 19.19 8.30
C LYS A 253 13.52 20.70 8.57
N ASN A 254 12.50 21.20 9.26
CA ASN A 254 12.16 22.63 9.35
C ASN A 254 12.25 23.23 10.78
N GLY A 255 12.44 22.42 11.81
CA GLY A 255 12.39 22.79 13.23
C GLY A 255 11.04 22.56 13.93
N MET A 256 10.21 21.66 13.39
CA MET A 256 8.87 21.28 13.85
C MET A 256 8.66 19.78 13.60
N GLY A 257 7.87 19.11 14.43
CA GLY A 257 7.40 17.76 14.13
C GLY A 257 8.52 16.73 13.93
N VAL A 258 8.43 16.02 12.80
CA VAL A 258 9.30 14.89 12.41
C VAL A 258 10.03 15.18 11.09
N SER A 259 11.22 14.61 10.92
CA SER A 259 11.85 14.47 9.58
C SER A 259 11.59 13.10 8.96
N GLY A 260 11.23 13.10 7.67
CA GLY A 260 11.24 11.90 6.85
C GLY A 260 12.66 11.47 6.45
N VAL A 261 12.79 10.32 5.80
CA VAL A 261 14.09 9.80 5.33
C VAL A 261 14.81 10.79 4.39
N ALA A 262 14.08 11.35 3.42
CA ALA A 262 14.59 12.14 2.30
C ALA A 262 14.02 13.59 2.30
N PRO A 263 14.24 14.41 3.34
CA PRO A 263 13.48 15.63 3.62
C PRO A 263 13.65 16.77 2.57
N GLY A 264 14.52 16.60 1.58
CA GLY A 264 14.77 17.54 0.49
C GLY A 264 14.10 17.21 -0.86
N VAL A 265 13.48 16.04 -1.04
CA VAL A 265 12.83 15.67 -2.32
C VAL A 265 11.47 16.37 -2.50
N GLY A 266 10.79 16.15 -3.63
CA GLY A 266 9.40 16.59 -3.83
C GLY A 266 8.41 15.45 -3.62
N ILE A 267 7.32 15.71 -2.90
CA ILE A 267 6.18 14.80 -2.73
C ILE A 267 5.10 15.11 -3.79
N VAL A 268 4.54 14.07 -4.39
CA VAL A 268 3.43 14.14 -5.34
C VAL A 268 2.31 13.23 -4.83
N ASN A 269 1.11 13.77 -4.60
CA ASN A 269 -0.07 12.96 -4.32
C ASN A 269 -0.52 12.28 -5.62
N VAL A 270 -0.70 10.96 -5.59
CA VAL A 270 -1.22 10.18 -6.70
C VAL A 270 -2.42 9.38 -6.21
N ARG A 271 -3.43 10.06 -5.64
CA ARG A 271 -4.60 9.44 -4.98
C ARG A 271 -5.26 8.43 -5.92
N ALA A 272 -5.19 7.18 -5.52
CA ALA A 272 -5.71 6.00 -6.21
C ALA A 272 -6.60 5.15 -5.29
N GLY A 273 -6.49 5.36 -3.97
CA GLY A 273 -7.39 4.80 -2.96
C GLY A 273 -8.55 5.74 -2.66
N GLN A 274 -9.72 5.14 -2.39
CA GLN A 274 -10.85 5.76 -1.70
C GLN A 274 -10.47 6.15 -0.27
N ASP A 275 -11.21 7.09 0.37
CA ASP A 275 -10.98 7.43 1.78
C ASP A 275 -11.35 6.26 2.71
N ALA A 276 -12.26 5.38 2.28
CA ALA A 276 -12.54 4.09 2.89
C ALA A 276 -11.42 3.04 2.71
N GLY A 277 -10.32 3.35 2.01
CA GLY A 277 -9.15 2.50 1.85
C GLY A 277 -9.16 1.53 0.66
N TYR A 278 -10.13 1.64 -0.27
CA TYR A 278 -10.24 0.75 -1.42
C TYR A 278 -9.51 1.28 -2.67
N PHE A 279 -8.67 0.46 -3.31
CA PHE A 279 -7.80 0.76 -4.46
C PHE A 279 -8.25 0.00 -5.72
N PHE A 280 -9.35 0.43 -6.33
CA PHE A 280 -9.90 -0.22 -7.52
C PHE A 280 -8.97 -0.11 -8.74
N VAL A 281 -9.01 -1.13 -9.61
CA VAL A 281 -8.14 -1.25 -10.79
C VAL A 281 -8.11 -0.03 -11.72
N GLY A 282 -9.24 0.63 -11.96
CA GLY A 282 -9.33 1.78 -12.88
C GLY A 282 -8.49 2.97 -12.40
N PRO A 283 -8.70 3.49 -11.17
CA PRO A 283 -7.83 4.45 -10.52
C PRO A 283 -6.35 4.03 -10.50
N VAL A 284 -6.01 2.81 -10.04
CA VAL A 284 -4.62 2.34 -9.91
C VAL A 284 -3.88 2.31 -11.26
N VAL A 285 -4.49 1.76 -12.31
CA VAL A 285 -3.89 1.69 -13.65
C VAL A 285 -3.67 3.09 -14.25
N ASN A 286 -4.61 4.02 -14.02
CA ASN A 286 -4.47 5.41 -14.45
C ASN A 286 -3.41 6.17 -13.63
N ALA A 287 -3.29 5.89 -12.33
CA ALA A 287 -2.29 6.47 -11.44
C ALA A 287 -0.86 6.01 -11.78
N LEU A 288 -0.66 4.72 -12.08
CA LEU A 288 0.62 4.17 -12.53
C LEU A 288 1.08 4.77 -13.86
N THR A 289 0.20 4.74 -14.88
CA THR A 289 0.50 5.32 -16.19
C THR A 289 0.68 6.84 -16.15
N TYR A 290 -0.04 7.54 -15.26
CA TYR A 290 0.23 8.95 -15.00
C TYR A 290 1.60 9.17 -14.36
N SER A 291 2.01 8.36 -13.40
CA SER A 291 3.30 8.50 -12.72
C SER A 291 4.47 8.42 -13.72
N ALA A 292 4.34 7.51 -14.69
CA ALA A 292 5.24 7.34 -15.83
C ALA A 292 5.26 8.55 -16.78
N ASP A 293 4.09 9.10 -17.16
CA ASP A 293 3.99 10.24 -18.08
C ASP A 293 4.24 11.62 -17.41
N ALA A 294 4.15 11.68 -16.08
CA ALA A 294 4.52 12.83 -15.27
C ALA A 294 6.04 12.93 -15.04
N GLY A 295 6.76 11.81 -15.18
CA GLY A 295 8.19 11.70 -14.86
C GLY A 295 8.45 11.75 -13.36
N LEU A 296 7.81 10.85 -12.61
CA LEU A 296 8.15 10.59 -11.20
C LEU A 296 9.37 9.66 -11.12
N ASP A 297 10.25 9.86 -10.14
CA ASP A 297 11.47 9.07 -9.99
C ASP A 297 11.23 7.77 -9.19
N VAL A 298 10.34 7.84 -8.20
CA VAL A 298 9.99 6.73 -7.29
C VAL A 298 8.50 6.80 -6.99
N VAL A 299 7.82 5.66 -6.84
CA VAL A 299 6.43 5.57 -6.39
C VAL A 299 6.30 4.58 -5.24
N ASN A 300 5.67 5.01 -4.15
CA ASN A 300 5.29 4.15 -3.03
C ASN A 300 3.87 3.60 -3.25
N MET A 301 3.69 2.30 -3.08
CA MET A 301 2.42 1.59 -3.11
C MET A 301 2.25 0.79 -1.81
N SER A 302 1.32 1.21 -0.96
CA SER A 302 1.07 0.61 0.36
C SER A 302 -0.33 -0.03 0.43
N PHE A 303 -0.72 -0.78 -0.60
CA PHE A 303 -2.06 -1.34 -0.80
C PHE A 303 -1.99 -2.63 -1.64
N TYR A 304 -3.06 -3.43 -1.66
CA TYR A 304 -3.35 -4.39 -2.73
C TYR A 304 -4.49 -3.86 -3.61
N VAL A 305 -4.59 -4.33 -4.86
CA VAL A 305 -5.64 -3.87 -5.80
C VAL A 305 -6.98 -4.55 -5.48
N ASP A 306 -8.06 -3.78 -5.49
CA ASP A 306 -9.39 -4.31 -5.14
C ASP A 306 -10.14 -4.92 -6.34
N PRO A 307 -10.99 -5.94 -6.10
CA PRO A 307 -11.43 -6.43 -4.78
C PRO A 307 -10.70 -7.69 -4.24
N TRP A 308 -9.51 -8.03 -4.76
CA TRP A 308 -8.87 -9.34 -4.48
C TRP A 308 -7.51 -9.16 -3.79
N ALA A 309 -7.35 -9.72 -2.58
CA ALA A 309 -6.06 -9.77 -1.89
C ALA A 309 -5.04 -10.67 -2.63
N TYR A 310 -5.52 -11.65 -3.39
CA TYR A 310 -4.71 -12.52 -4.26
C TYR A 310 -5.41 -12.77 -5.59
N TYR A 311 -4.75 -12.37 -6.68
CA TYR A 311 -5.19 -12.50 -8.06
C TYR A 311 -4.62 -13.78 -8.69
N CYS A 312 -5.49 -14.71 -9.10
CA CYS A 312 -5.09 -15.98 -9.70
C CYS A 312 -5.32 -15.97 -11.22
N HIS A 313 -4.32 -16.41 -11.99
CA HIS A 313 -4.48 -16.62 -13.43
C HIS A 313 -5.52 -17.70 -13.72
N GLY A 314 -6.58 -17.36 -14.46
CA GLY A 314 -7.76 -18.21 -14.65
C GLY A 314 -8.62 -18.43 -13.40
N GLY A 315 -8.44 -17.63 -12.34
CA GLY A 315 -9.14 -17.74 -11.06
C GLY A 315 -8.59 -18.81 -10.11
N ALA A 316 -8.96 -18.72 -8.83
CA ALA A 316 -8.78 -19.79 -7.87
C ALA A 316 -9.76 -20.95 -8.18
N PRO A 317 -9.52 -22.19 -7.68
CA PRO A 317 -10.37 -23.35 -7.97
C PRO A 317 -11.85 -23.21 -7.57
N GLU A 318 -12.15 -22.31 -6.64
CA GLU A 318 -13.49 -22.01 -6.13
C GLU A 318 -14.20 -20.88 -6.89
N ASP A 319 -13.46 -20.05 -7.63
CA ASP A 319 -13.97 -18.85 -8.31
C ASP A 319 -14.83 -19.21 -9.54
N SER A 320 -15.81 -18.37 -9.89
CA SER A 320 -16.61 -18.57 -11.10
C SER A 320 -15.86 -18.21 -12.38
N PRO A 321 -16.28 -18.73 -13.56
CA PRO A 321 -15.73 -18.30 -14.86
C PRO A 321 -15.91 -16.80 -15.15
N GLU A 322 -16.83 -16.14 -14.45
CA GLU A 322 -17.04 -14.70 -14.52
C GLU A 322 -15.96 -13.92 -13.74
N GLU A 323 -15.55 -14.42 -12.58
CA GLU A 323 -14.51 -13.84 -11.69
C GLU A 323 -13.09 -14.17 -12.17
N ALA A 324 -12.86 -15.41 -12.64
CA ALA A 324 -11.61 -15.80 -13.29
C ALA A 324 -11.21 -14.85 -14.43
N ALA A 325 -12.15 -14.56 -15.33
CA ALA A 325 -11.95 -13.63 -16.45
C ALA A 325 -12.08 -12.13 -16.05
N GLU A 326 -12.29 -11.84 -14.77
CA GLU A 326 -12.06 -10.52 -14.18
C GLU A 326 -10.63 -10.42 -13.64
N GLN A 327 -10.18 -11.41 -12.86
CA GLN A 327 -8.80 -11.48 -12.36
C GLN A 327 -7.77 -11.48 -13.50
N ASP A 328 -7.94 -12.28 -14.55
CA ASP A 328 -7.06 -12.26 -15.74
C ASP A 328 -6.99 -10.87 -16.38
N MET A 329 -8.10 -10.12 -16.41
CA MET A 329 -8.15 -8.76 -16.95
C MET A 329 -7.40 -7.79 -16.03
N ILE A 330 -7.61 -7.88 -14.72
CA ILE A 330 -6.97 -7.00 -13.73
C ILE A 330 -5.46 -7.24 -13.72
N ILE A 331 -4.99 -8.49 -13.62
CA ILE A 331 -3.56 -8.86 -13.69
C ILE A 331 -2.91 -8.24 -14.94
N GLU A 332 -3.44 -8.52 -16.13
CA GLU A 332 -2.90 -8.01 -17.39
C GLU A 332 -2.94 -6.47 -17.46
N SER A 333 -3.97 -5.81 -16.91
CA SER A 333 -4.05 -4.34 -16.89
C SER A 333 -3.06 -3.69 -15.94
N VAL A 334 -2.86 -4.27 -14.75
CA VAL A 334 -1.95 -3.78 -13.70
C VAL A 334 -0.50 -4.06 -14.11
N SER A 335 -0.17 -5.28 -14.57
CA SER A 335 1.16 -5.60 -15.12
C SER A 335 1.56 -4.68 -16.27
N ARG A 336 0.65 -4.42 -17.24
CA ARG A 336 0.93 -3.44 -18.31
C ARG A 336 1.24 -2.05 -17.76
N ALA A 337 0.60 -1.63 -16.67
CA ALA A 337 0.79 -0.32 -16.07
C ALA A 337 2.07 -0.21 -15.23
N LEU A 338 2.43 -1.28 -14.49
CA LEU A 338 3.67 -1.38 -13.71
C LEU A 338 4.89 -1.38 -14.65
N SER A 339 4.94 -2.26 -15.65
CA SER A 339 6.03 -2.26 -16.63
C SER A 339 6.09 -0.97 -17.44
N TYR A 340 4.95 -0.32 -17.74
CA TYR A 340 4.95 1.00 -18.40
C TYR A 340 5.57 2.10 -17.52
N ALA A 341 5.46 2.02 -16.20
CA ALA A 341 6.16 2.93 -15.29
C ALA A 341 7.66 2.60 -15.23
N HIS A 342 8.01 1.32 -15.11
CA HIS A 342 9.40 0.87 -15.09
C HIS A 342 10.17 1.23 -16.37
N ASP A 343 9.60 0.97 -17.56
CA ASP A 343 10.10 1.38 -18.89
C ASP A 343 10.27 2.91 -19.05
N LYS A 344 9.80 3.71 -18.08
CA LYS A 344 9.82 5.18 -18.08
C LYS A 344 10.72 5.77 -16.97
N ASP A 345 11.70 4.99 -16.52
CA ASP A 345 12.65 5.33 -15.45
C ASP A 345 12.00 5.50 -14.04
N VAL A 346 10.79 4.96 -13.79
CA VAL A 346 10.13 5.02 -12.45
C VAL A 346 10.53 3.83 -11.59
N THR A 347 11.05 4.07 -10.37
CA THR A 347 11.27 3.00 -9.38
C THR A 347 9.99 2.72 -8.60
N LEU A 348 9.55 1.46 -8.52
CA LEU A 348 8.30 1.07 -7.84
C LEU A 348 8.60 0.35 -6.52
N VAL A 349 7.94 0.72 -5.43
CA VAL A 349 8.14 0.14 -4.09
C VAL A 349 6.79 -0.30 -3.50
N GLY A 350 6.68 -1.58 -3.13
CA GLY A 350 5.45 -2.22 -2.66
C GLY A 350 5.55 -2.70 -1.21
N ALA A 351 4.48 -2.53 -0.44
CA ALA A 351 4.32 -3.12 0.88
C ALA A 351 4.00 -4.62 0.78
N LEU A 352 4.75 -5.49 1.48
CA LEU A 352 4.63 -6.95 1.33
C LEU A 352 3.35 -7.59 1.92
N GLY A 353 2.58 -6.85 2.70
CA GLY A 353 1.28 -7.25 3.24
C GLY A 353 1.30 -7.64 4.72
N ASN A 354 0.14 -7.46 5.37
CA ASN A 354 -0.05 -7.49 6.83
C ASN A 354 -0.72 -8.78 7.36
N ALA A 355 -0.77 -9.86 6.57
CA ALA A 355 -1.52 -11.08 6.88
C ALA A 355 -0.70 -12.18 7.61
N ALA A 356 0.60 -11.97 7.82
CA ALA A 356 1.58 -12.96 8.31
C ALA A 356 1.67 -14.24 7.46
N ASN A 357 1.31 -14.15 6.18
CA ASN A 357 1.34 -15.28 5.26
C ASN A 357 2.77 -15.63 4.81
N ASP A 358 2.99 -16.93 4.59
CA ASP A 358 4.12 -17.44 3.83
C ASP A 358 3.75 -17.46 2.34
N LEU A 359 4.18 -16.43 1.63
CA LEU A 359 3.88 -16.21 0.21
C LEU A 359 4.52 -17.28 -0.70
N GLY A 360 5.48 -18.05 -0.21
CA GLY A 360 6.09 -19.18 -0.92
C GLY A 360 5.30 -20.49 -0.78
N GLN A 361 4.18 -20.50 -0.05
CA GLN A 361 3.36 -21.70 0.19
C GLN A 361 1.88 -21.48 -0.19
N PRO A 362 1.14 -22.55 -0.55
CA PRO A 362 -0.29 -22.46 -0.74
C PRO A 362 -1.02 -21.99 0.52
N LEU A 363 -1.89 -21.00 0.37
CA LEU A 363 -2.61 -20.35 1.47
C LEU A 363 -4.12 -20.31 1.22
N THR A 364 -4.88 -19.99 2.26
CA THR A 364 -6.35 -19.89 2.20
C THR A 364 -6.76 -18.44 2.38
N ASP A 365 -7.26 -17.83 1.32
CA ASP A 365 -7.91 -16.53 1.37
C ASP A 365 -9.39 -16.73 1.78
N THR A 366 -9.87 -15.87 2.67
CA THR A 366 -11.28 -15.81 3.14
C THR A 366 -11.82 -14.38 3.14
N SER A 367 -11.09 -13.47 2.48
CA SER A 367 -11.31 -12.03 2.45
C SER A 367 -11.70 -11.50 1.08
N SER A 368 -11.40 -12.24 0.00
CA SER A 368 -11.77 -11.85 -1.37
C SER A 368 -13.04 -12.57 -1.86
N PRO A 369 -13.78 -11.98 -2.82
CA PRO A 369 -13.70 -10.58 -3.22
C PRO A 369 -14.29 -9.69 -2.11
N ASN A 370 -13.51 -8.73 -1.60
CA ASN A 370 -13.87 -7.92 -0.44
C ASN A 370 -14.97 -6.88 -0.72
N TYR A 371 -15.23 -6.62 -2.01
CA TYR A 371 -16.22 -5.70 -2.52
C TYR A 371 -17.06 -6.35 -3.64
N PRO A 372 -18.40 -6.17 -3.63
CA PRO A 372 -19.20 -5.59 -2.55
C PRO A 372 -19.21 -6.49 -1.31
N GLU A 373 -19.22 -5.88 -0.12
CA GLU A 373 -19.21 -6.59 1.16
C GLU A 373 -20.36 -7.62 1.25
N GLY A 374 -20.03 -8.83 1.68
CA GLY A 374 -20.90 -10.00 1.71
C GLY A 374 -20.67 -10.99 0.56
N ASN A 375 -19.72 -10.72 -0.34
CA ASN A 375 -19.28 -11.66 -1.37
C ASN A 375 -18.09 -12.53 -0.95
N GLU A 376 -17.41 -12.21 0.16
CA GLU A 376 -16.20 -12.92 0.61
C GLU A 376 -16.42 -14.44 0.76
N HIS A 377 -15.51 -15.25 0.20
CA HIS A 377 -15.55 -16.72 0.34
C HIS A 377 -14.17 -17.35 0.52
N GLU A 378 -14.15 -18.64 0.90
CA GLU A 378 -12.92 -19.43 1.00
C GLU A 378 -12.37 -19.70 -0.41
N ARG A 379 -11.06 -19.48 -0.60
CA ARG A 379 -10.34 -19.59 -1.87
C ARG A 379 -8.97 -20.27 -1.66
N THR A 380 -8.64 -21.22 -2.52
CA THR A 380 -7.35 -21.91 -2.53
C THR A 380 -6.35 -21.12 -3.38
N ILE A 381 -5.38 -20.48 -2.73
CA ILE A 381 -4.36 -19.66 -3.39
C ILE A 381 -3.09 -20.50 -3.60
N ASP A 382 -2.67 -20.67 -4.86
CA ASP A 382 -1.42 -21.33 -5.25
C ASP A 382 -0.41 -20.27 -5.70
N PRO A 383 0.71 -20.05 -4.99
CA PRO A 383 1.68 -19.01 -5.33
C PRO A 383 2.43 -19.27 -6.65
N ALA A 384 2.30 -20.46 -7.26
CA ALA A 384 2.80 -20.70 -8.61
C ALA A 384 1.88 -20.13 -9.72
N ASN A 385 0.69 -19.60 -9.36
CA ASN A 385 -0.34 -19.12 -10.29
C ASN A 385 -1.08 -17.86 -9.81
N CYS A 386 -0.89 -17.45 -8.55
CA CYS A 386 -1.58 -16.33 -7.91
C CYS A 386 -0.58 -15.30 -7.35
N LEU A 387 -0.95 -14.01 -7.42
CA LEU A 387 -0.12 -12.87 -7.04
C LEU A 387 -0.88 -11.89 -6.13
N ASP A 388 -0.22 -11.39 -5.09
CA ASP A 388 -0.56 -10.12 -4.42
C ASP A 388 -0.10 -8.97 -5.34
N LEU A 389 -1.03 -8.16 -5.84
CA LEU A 389 -0.76 -7.06 -6.77
C LEU A 389 -1.04 -5.72 -6.09
N PRO A 390 -0.14 -4.72 -6.21
CA PRO A 390 0.97 -4.65 -7.16
C PRO A 390 2.29 -5.30 -6.70
N THR A 391 2.42 -5.71 -5.43
CA THR A 391 3.74 -5.94 -4.82
C THR A 391 4.52 -7.12 -5.40
N GLN A 392 3.89 -8.22 -5.82
CA GLN A 392 4.57 -9.41 -6.38
C GLN A 392 4.79 -9.32 -7.91
N HIS A 393 4.98 -8.12 -8.45
CA HIS A 393 5.30 -7.91 -9.86
C HIS A 393 6.81 -7.78 -10.07
N GLU A 394 7.37 -8.33 -11.17
CA GLU A 394 8.83 -8.38 -11.41
C GLU A 394 9.52 -7.00 -11.53
N ASP A 395 8.75 -5.92 -11.64
CA ASP A 395 9.20 -4.52 -11.72
C ASP A 395 9.08 -3.77 -10.36
N VAL A 396 8.69 -4.44 -9.27
CA VAL A 396 8.34 -3.82 -7.97
C VAL A 396 9.22 -4.33 -6.84
N ILE A 397 9.72 -3.43 -6.00
CA ILE A 397 10.54 -3.76 -4.83
C ILE A 397 9.61 -4.10 -3.66
N GLY A 398 9.49 -5.37 -3.29
CA GLY A 398 8.73 -5.85 -2.13
C GLY A 398 9.44 -5.61 -0.80
N VAL A 399 8.74 -4.98 0.16
CA VAL A 399 9.30 -4.53 1.44
C VAL A 399 8.60 -5.18 2.63
N SER A 400 9.34 -6.02 3.39
CA SER A 400 8.87 -6.59 4.65
C SER A 400 9.06 -5.63 5.84
N ALA A 401 8.28 -5.83 6.90
CA ALA A 401 8.32 -4.99 8.10
C ALA A 401 9.16 -5.60 9.23
N VAL A 402 9.99 -4.78 9.87
CA VAL A 402 10.67 -5.09 11.15
C VAL A 402 10.25 -4.18 12.31
N GLY A 403 10.38 -4.71 13.53
CA GLY A 403 10.25 -3.97 14.80
C GLY A 403 11.60 -3.47 15.37
N PRO A 404 11.60 -2.73 16.49
CA PRO A 404 12.81 -2.15 17.08
C PRO A 404 13.93 -3.13 17.48
N SER A 405 13.64 -4.43 17.61
CA SER A 405 14.65 -5.48 17.88
C SER A 405 15.29 -6.07 16.62
N GLU A 406 15.04 -5.49 15.45
CA GLU A 406 15.40 -6.01 14.11
C GLU A 406 14.64 -7.30 13.72
N ARG A 407 13.75 -7.84 14.58
CA ARG A 407 12.89 -8.97 14.24
C ARG A 407 11.90 -8.59 13.12
N LYS A 408 11.58 -9.55 12.23
CA LYS A 408 10.38 -9.46 11.38
C LYS A 408 9.16 -9.18 12.26
N ALA A 409 8.42 -8.11 11.98
CA ALA A 409 7.17 -7.79 12.68
C ALA A 409 6.17 -8.95 12.53
N TYR A 410 5.40 -9.23 13.58
CA TYR A 410 4.56 -10.44 13.62
C TYR A 410 3.58 -10.56 12.45
N TYR A 411 2.94 -9.45 12.08
CA TYR A 411 1.96 -9.36 10.99
C TYR A 411 2.59 -9.38 9.59
N SER A 412 3.90 -9.14 9.42
CA SER A 412 4.50 -9.04 8.09
C SER A 412 4.40 -10.39 7.37
N ASN A 413 3.89 -10.37 6.13
CA ASN A 413 4.11 -11.46 5.19
C ASN A 413 5.62 -11.73 5.02
N TYR A 414 5.95 -12.95 4.60
CA TYR A 414 7.30 -13.47 4.41
C TYR A 414 7.27 -14.60 3.35
N THR A 415 8.40 -15.26 3.08
CA THR A 415 8.41 -16.47 2.25
C THR A 415 9.34 -17.54 2.82
N THR A 416 9.00 -18.83 2.67
CA THR A 416 9.95 -19.94 2.85
C THR A 416 10.60 -20.39 1.54
N ASP A 417 10.08 -19.99 0.38
CA ASP A 417 10.74 -20.21 -0.91
C ASP A 417 11.62 -19.01 -1.28
N ILE A 418 12.94 -19.19 -1.15
CA ILE A 418 13.94 -18.16 -1.46
C ILE A 418 14.28 -18.05 -2.95
N ASP A 419 13.75 -18.95 -3.79
CA ASP A 419 13.85 -18.87 -5.26
C ASP A 419 12.56 -18.24 -5.88
N SER A 420 11.68 -17.62 -5.07
CA SER A 420 10.36 -17.14 -5.49
C SER A 420 10.31 -15.70 -6.04
N ASP A 421 11.37 -14.90 -5.85
CA ASP A 421 11.44 -13.48 -6.23
C ASP A 421 10.26 -12.62 -5.67
N GLN A 422 9.92 -12.82 -4.38
CA GLN A 422 8.80 -12.18 -3.67
C GLN A 422 9.20 -11.15 -2.59
N ILE A 423 10.49 -10.95 -2.30
CA ILE A 423 10.96 -10.09 -1.21
C ILE A 423 12.40 -9.61 -1.44
N GLU A 424 12.56 -8.29 -1.52
CA GLU A 424 13.84 -7.65 -1.88
C GLU A 424 14.58 -7.15 -0.65
N VAL A 425 13.87 -6.51 0.29
CA VAL A 425 14.45 -5.89 1.49
C VAL A 425 13.48 -5.84 2.67
N ALA A 426 14.02 -5.65 3.87
CA ALA A 426 13.27 -5.27 5.08
C ALA A 426 13.42 -3.77 5.42
N ALA A 427 12.39 -3.20 6.03
CA ALA A 427 12.42 -1.83 6.56
C ALA A 427 11.58 -1.66 7.84
N PRO A 428 11.78 -0.59 8.63
CA PRO A 428 11.03 -0.34 9.86
C PRO A 428 9.52 -0.16 9.59
N GLY A 429 8.73 -1.19 9.90
CA GLY A 429 7.26 -1.13 9.83
C GLY A 429 6.60 -0.98 11.21
N GLY A 430 7.37 -1.22 12.28
CA GLY A 430 6.87 -1.17 13.66
C GLY A 430 6.23 -2.46 14.14
N ASP A 431 6.30 -2.70 15.44
CA ASP A 431 5.71 -3.86 16.09
C ASP A 431 5.35 -3.48 17.53
N ALA A 432 4.06 -3.28 17.79
CA ALA A 432 3.55 -2.83 19.08
C ALA A 432 3.87 -3.81 20.25
N TYR A 433 4.26 -5.05 19.96
CA TYR A 433 4.62 -6.05 20.96
C TYR A 433 6.13 -6.31 21.01
N ASP A 434 6.94 -5.57 20.26
CA ASP A 434 8.39 -5.68 20.26
C ASP A 434 9.05 -4.70 21.25
N TRP A 435 8.83 -4.97 22.54
CA TRP A 435 9.44 -4.21 23.62
C TRP A 435 9.72 -5.10 24.86
N PRO A 436 10.65 -4.70 25.76
CA PRO A 436 11.13 -5.58 26.82
C PRO A 436 10.05 -5.98 27.84
N ASN A 437 9.70 -7.27 27.86
CA ASN A 437 8.65 -7.87 28.69
C ASN A 437 7.23 -7.42 28.28
N ALA A 438 6.95 -7.34 26.97
CA ALA A 438 5.64 -6.96 26.45
C ALA A 438 4.48 -7.74 27.10
N THR A 439 3.50 -7.01 27.64
CA THR A 439 2.24 -7.55 28.16
C THR A 439 1.01 -7.04 27.40
N GLY A 440 1.25 -6.34 26.28
CA GLY A 440 0.27 -5.58 25.52
C GLY A 440 0.98 -4.64 24.52
N PRO A 441 0.23 -3.93 23.68
CA PRO A 441 0.77 -3.00 22.71
C PRO A 441 1.45 -1.78 23.37
N ASN A 442 2.58 -1.35 22.82
CA ASN A 442 3.26 -0.09 23.07
C ASN A 442 3.32 0.70 21.76
N GLN A 443 2.98 1.99 21.81
CA GLN A 443 3.05 2.85 20.64
C GLN A 443 4.49 3.31 20.33
N GLU A 444 5.39 3.37 21.31
CA GLU A 444 6.78 3.78 21.07
C GLU A 444 7.60 2.77 20.24
N SER A 445 7.09 1.55 20.01
CA SER A 445 7.67 0.55 19.08
C SER A 445 6.97 0.51 17.70
N MET A 446 6.05 1.44 17.44
CA MET A 446 5.39 1.68 16.15
C MET A 446 6.08 2.85 15.41
N ILE A 447 5.59 3.24 14.22
CA ILE A 447 6.17 4.34 13.41
C ILE A 447 5.34 5.62 13.56
N LEU A 448 5.98 6.71 13.98
CA LEU A 448 5.38 8.04 14.13
C LEU A 448 5.56 8.85 12.84
N SER A 449 4.47 9.39 12.28
CA SER A 449 4.51 10.30 11.14
C SER A 449 3.33 11.29 11.15
N SER A 450 3.32 12.23 10.22
CA SER A 450 2.27 13.26 10.04
C SER A 450 0.90 12.66 9.72
N VAL A 451 -0.17 13.25 10.25
CA VAL A 451 -1.56 12.94 9.92
C VAL A 451 -2.42 14.21 9.77
N PRO A 452 -3.49 14.19 8.95
CA PRO A 452 -4.32 15.39 8.70
C PRO A 452 -5.17 15.80 9.90
N GLU A 453 -5.38 17.12 10.12
CA GLU A 453 -6.18 17.63 11.25
C GLU A 453 -7.66 17.17 11.18
N ASN A 454 -8.23 17.05 9.98
CA ASN A 454 -9.58 16.55 9.73
C ASN A 454 -9.76 15.09 10.20
N VAL A 455 -8.76 14.22 9.99
CA VAL A 455 -8.83 12.80 10.36
C VAL A 455 -8.83 12.62 11.88
N VAL A 456 -7.87 13.23 12.58
CA VAL A 456 -7.81 13.15 14.05
C VAL A 456 -8.99 13.84 14.75
N LYS A 457 -9.64 14.81 14.09
CA LYS A 457 -10.93 15.38 14.54
C LYS A 457 -12.11 14.44 14.30
N ALA A 458 -12.22 13.81 13.13
CA ALA A 458 -13.26 12.83 12.83
C ALA A 458 -13.20 11.61 13.77
N GLU A 459 -11.99 11.20 14.16
CA GLU A 459 -11.78 10.15 15.17
C GLU A 459 -12.01 10.61 16.62
N GLY A 460 -12.13 11.91 16.88
CA GLY A 460 -12.31 12.49 18.22
C GLY A 460 -11.07 12.42 19.12
N THR A 461 -9.90 12.11 18.56
CA THR A 461 -8.60 12.14 19.27
C THR A 461 -8.06 13.58 19.39
N VAL A 462 -8.58 14.49 18.57
CA VAL A 462 -8.40 15.95 18.64
C VAL A 462 -9.78 16.64 18.66
N ASP A 463 -9.95 17.67 19.49
CA ASP A 463 -11.18 18.48 19.55
C ASP A 463 -11.25 19.58 18.49
N GLU A 464 -12.40 20.24 18.34
CA GLU A 464 -12.63 21.31 17.34
C GLU A 464 -11.66 22.50 17.48
N ASP A 465 -11.27 22.86 18.71
CA ASP A 465 -10.27 23.89 19.00
C ASP A 465 -8.83 23.40 18.72
N GLY A 466 -8.67 22.13 18.33
CA GLY A 466 -7.43 21.47 17.93
C GLY A 466 -6.64 20.87 19.10
N ASN A 467 -7.21 20.72 20.30
CA ASN A 467 -6.51 20.13 21.44
C ASN A 467 -6.59 18.60 21.39
N ILE A 468 -5.52 17.91 21.80
CA ILE A 468 -5.52 16.45 21.96
C ILE A 468 -6.51 16.10 23.09
N THR A 469 -7.40 15.14 22.85
CA THR A 469 -8.39 14.67 23.83
C THR A 469 -7.84 13.53 24.69
N GLU A 470 -8.58 13.13 25.73
CA GLU A 470 -8.27 11.92 26.52
C GLU A 470 -8.19 10.64 25.66
N ALA A 471 -8.85 10.61 24.49
CA ALA A 471 -8.77 9.50 23.54
C ALA A 471 -7.52 9.58 22.63
N GLY A 472 -6.92 10.77 22.51
CA GLY A 472 -5.68 11.00 21.77
C GLY A 472 -4.41 10.93 22.64
N GLU A 473 -4.50 11.16 23.96
CA GLU A 473 -3.31 11.20 24.85
C GLU A 473 -2.38 9.98 24.67
N GLY A 474 -1.10 10.26 24.43
CA GLY A 474 -0.06 9.24 24.19
C GLY A 474 0.01 8.71 22.74
N SER A 475 -1.09 8.78 21.99
CA SER A 475 -1.18 8.28 20.61
C SER A 475 -1.03 9.37 19.54
N VAL A 476 -1.61 10.55 19.77
CA VAL A 476 -1.50 11.74 18.91
C VAL A 476 -0.59 12.77 19.55
N PHE A 477 0.27 13.37 18.73
CA PHE A 477 1.13 14.50 19.08
C PHE A 477 0.72 15.73 18.30
N LYS A 478 0.93 16.91 18.89
CA LYS A 478 0.72 18.21 18.26
C LYS A 478 1.92 19.11 18.53
N ASP A 479 2.53 19.62 17.48
CA ASP A 479 3.53 20.69 17.56
C ASP A 479 2.95 21.95 16.89
N CYS A 480 3.50 23.14 17.21
CA CYS A 480 3.00 24.43 16.72
C CYS A 480 4.11 25.49 16.53
N LEU A 481 4.42 25.83 15.27
CA LEU A 481 5.28 26.94 14.91
C LEU A 481 4.58 28.30 15.04
N LYS A 482 5.18 29.20 15.84
CA LYS A 482 4.70 30.56 16.08
C LYS A 482 5.01 31.50 14.92
N ARG A 483 4.02 31.74 14.04
CA ARG A 483 4.19 32.57 12.83
C ARG A 483 4.36 34.06 13.18
N SER A 484 5.59 34.55 13.04
CA SER A 484 5.90 35.98 13.17
C SER A 484 5.54 36.75 11.88
N ARG A 485 4.25 37.08 11.68
CA ARG A 485 3.84 38.05 10.65
C ARG A 485 3.98 39.48 11.16
N ARG A 486 4.48 40.37 10.30
CA ARG A 486 4.92 41.73 10.68
C ARG A 486 3.75 42.72 10.71
N GLY A 487 2.84 42.51 11.66
CA GLY A 487 1.60 43.27 11.84
C GLY A 487 0.36 42.48 11.44
N SER A 488 -0.69 42.59 12.26
CA SER A 488 -1.93 41.79 12.24
C SER A 488 -1.76 40.30 12.59
N HIS A 489 -2.48 39.89 13.65
CA HIS A 489 -2.70 38.55 14.21
C HIS A 489 -1.51 37.57 14.35
N ARG A 490 -1.30 37.10 15.59
CA ARG A 490 -0.52 35.89 15.87
C ARG A 490 -1.39 34.67 15.53
N GLY A 491 -1.09 34.02 14.42
CA GLY A 491 -1.50 32.63 14.20
C GLY A 491 -0.34 31.70 14.58
N GLU A 492 -0.66 30.55 15.14
CA GLU A 492 0.26 29.41 15.23
C GLU A 492 -0.10 28.47 14.08
N LEU A 493 0.91 27.83 13.48
CA LEU A 493 0.73 26.77 12.48
C LEU A 493 1.06 25.47 13.17
N CYS A 494 0.10 24.56 13.25
CA CYS A 494 0.26 23.31 13.96
C CYS A 494 0.20 22.12 12.99
N GLY A 495 0.83 21.03 13.38
CA GLY A 495 0.83 19.74 12.69
C GLY A 495 0.49 18.65 13.70
N TYR A 496 -0.03 17.54 13.22
CA TYR A 496 -0.45 16.40 14.03
C TYR A 496 0.27 15.15 13.57
N TYR A 497 0.58 14.28 14.51
CA TYR A 497 1.42 13.10 14.27
C TYR A 497 0.86 11.91 15.04
N GLU A 498 0.85 10.73 14.44
CA GLU A 498 0.30 9.52 15.05
C GLU A 498 1.17 8.28 14.79
N TYR A 499 1.13 7.33 15.72
CA TYR A 499 1.78 6.03 15.62
C TYR A 499 0.93 5.01 14.85
N TYR A 500 1.39 4.57 13.67
CA TYR A 500 0.86 3.43 12.91
C TYR A 500 1.92 2.31 12.85
N GLN A 501 1.51 1.08 12.55
CA GLN A 501 2.43 0.01 12.14
C GLN A 501 1.95 -0.67 10.86
N GLY A 502 2.82 -1.36 10.14
CA GLY A 502 2.47 -2.12 8.94
C GLY A 502 3.62 -2.25 7.96
N THR A 503 3.52 -3.16 6.98
CA THR A 503 4.35 -3.08 5.76
C THR A 503 4.10 -1.77 5.02
N SER A 504 2.90 -1.20 5.20
CA SER A 504 2.47 0.14 4.78
C SER A 504 3.38 1.27 5.29
N MET A 505 4.03 1.08 6.46
CA MET A 505 5.03 1.99 7.05
C MET A 505 6.48 1.57 6.77
N ALA A 506 6.72 0.30 6.41
CA ALA A 506 8.03 -0.19 5.98
C ALA A 506 8.38 0.32 4.57
N ALA A 507 7.45 0.21 3.62
CA ALA A 507 7.59 0.68 2.24
C ALA A 507 8.05 2.16 2.13
N PRO A 508 7.48 3.15 2.84
CA PRO A 508 7.93 4.53 2.74
C PRO A 508 9.35 4.79 3.26
N HIS A 509 9.86 3.97 4.19
CA HIS A 509 11.28 4.03 4.56
C HIS A 509 12.17 3.60 3.38
N ALA A 510 11.83 2.51 2.69
CA ALA A 510 12.54 2.03 1.50
C ALA A 510 12.42 3.01 0.31
N THR A 511 11.22 3.54 0.05
CA THR A 511 10.95 4.63 -0.90
C THR A 511 11.82 5.85 -0.60
N GLY A 512 11.96 6.23 0.67
CA GLY A 512 12.84 7.31 1.10
C GLY A 512 14.32 7.06 0.76
N VAL A 513 14.82 5.84 1.00
CA VAL A 513 16.19 5.46 0.61
C VAL A 513 16.35 5.43 -0.92
N ALA A 514 15.38 4.91 -1.66
CA ALA A 514 15.36 4.98 -3.12
C ALA A 514 15.42 6.43 -3.62
N ALA A 515 14.64 7.35 -3.04
CA ALA A 515 14.66 8.77 -3.39
C ALA A 515 16.01 9.45 -3.07
N LEU A 516 16.70 9.03 -2.00
CA LEU A 516 18.09 9.43 -1.72
C LEU A 516 19.08 8.85 -2.75
N ILE A 517 18.92 7.59 -3.17
CA ILE A 517 19.73 6.96 -4.24
C ILE A 517 19.57 7.72 -5.55
N VAL A 518 18.35 8.05 -5.99
CA VAL A 518 18.12 8.84 -7.20
C VAL A 518 18.68 10.25 -7.05
N SER A 519 18.47 10.91 -5.90
CA SER A 519 19.07 12.24 -5.61
C SER A 519 20.59 12.22 -5.67
N ARG A 520 21.22 11.09 -5.34
CA ARG A 520 22.66 10.92 -5.23
C ARG A 520 23.35 10.59 -6.55
N TYR A 521 22.76 9.67 -7.33
CA TYR A 521 23.38 9.08 -8.50
C TYR A 521 22.65 9.38 -9.81
N GLY A 522 21.46 9.98 -9.74
CA GLY A 522 20.69 10.42 -10.89
C GLY A 522 21.40 11.49 -11.72
N LYS A 523 20.97 11.64 -12.96
CA LYS A 523 21.63 12.48 -13.99
C LYS A 523 20.58 13.15 -14.89
N MET A 524 20.98 14.17 -15.65
CA MET A 524 20.06 14.87 -16.55
C MET A 524 19.90 14.11 -17.89
N HIS A 525 18.73 13.51 -18.14
CA HIS A 525 18.40 12.76 -19.36
C HIS A 525 17.90 13.69 -20.49
N GLY A 526 18.64 14.78 -20.74
CA GLY A 526 18.35 15.73 -21.81
C GLY A 526 17.02 16.47 -21.66
N ARG A 527 15.96 15.95 -22.28
CA ARG A 527 14.57 16.46 -22.15
C ARG A 527 13.68 15.62 -21.23
N ALA A 528 14.06 14.39 -20.90
CA ALA A 528 13.24 13.52 -20.06
C ALA A 528 13.20 13.97 -18.60
N GLY A 529 14.25 14.65 -18.12
CA GLY A 529 14.29 15.24 -16.78
C GLY A 529 15.62 15.00 -16.06
N TYR A 530 15.53 14.96 -14.75
CA TYR A 530 16.50 14.29 -13.87
C TYR A 530 15.93 12.91 -13.53
N GLY A 531 16.79 11.94 -13.23
CA GLY A 531 16.33 10.61 -12.81
C GLY A 531 17.44 9.55 -12.81
N LEU A 532 17.06 8.32 -12.47
CA LEU A 532 17.91 7.14 -12.43
C LEU A 532 17.07 5.87 -12.70
N ASP A 533 17.33 5.24 -13.85
CA ASP A 533 17.27 3.79 -14.14
C ASP A 533 16.85 2.90 -12.94
N PRO A 534 15.65 2.29 -12.94
CA PRO A 534 15.07 1.63 -11.76
C PRO A 534 15.80 0.36 -11.33
N ASP A 535 16.19 -0.54 -12.26
CA ASP A 535 17.16 -1.63 -12.00
C ASP A 535 18.36 -1.12 -11.20
N ARG A 536 18.86 0.09 -11.53
CA ARG A 536 20.01 0.69 -10.86
C ARG A 536 19.67 1.26 -9.49
N THR A 537 18.46 1.74 -9.26
CA THR A 537 17.99 2.18 -7.94
C THR A 537 17.82 0.99 -7.00
N GLU A 538 17.10 -0.05 -7.44
CA GLU A 538 16.92 -1.34 -6.75
C GLU A 538 18.28 -2.02 -6.44
N SER A 539 19.13 -2.16 -7.45
CA SER A 539 20.47 -2.75 -7.31
C SER A 539 21.33 -2.02 -6.28
N ILE A 540 21.17 -0.70 -6.10
CA ILE A 540 21.88 0.05 -5.06
C ILE A 540 21.23 -0.17 -3.70
N LEU A 541 19.89 -0.14 -3.62
CA LEU A 541 19.13 -0.37 -2.38
C LEU A 541 19.51 -1.72 -1.77
N ARG A 542 19.27 -2.82 -2.50
CA ARG A 542 19.56 -4.20 -2.08
C ARG A 542 21.03 -4.39 -1.71
N SER A 543 21.97 -4.04 -2.60
CA SER A 543 23.42 -4.18 -2.33
C SER A 543 24.01 -3.18 -1.32
N SER A 544 23.18 -2.38 -0.66
CA SER A 544 23.54 -1.52 0.47
C SER A 544 22.83 -1.87 1.78
N ALA A 545 21.89 -2.81 1.76
CA ALA A 545 21.21 -3.30 2.95
C ALA A 545 22.19 -3.98 3.92
N GLN A 546 21.80 -4.03 5.19
CA GLN A 546 22.52 -4.72 6.25
C GLN A 546 22.09 -6.18 6.25
N ASN A 547 22.99 -7.08 5.83
CA ASN A 547 22.84 -8.54 5.82
C ASN A 547 22.32 -9.09 7.17
N THR A 548 21.01 -9.26 7.32
CA THR A 548 20.37 -9.73 8.56
C THR A 548 20.16 -11.23 8.49
N SER A 549 20.78 -11.99 9.41
CA SER A 549 20.63 -13.45 9.46
C SER A 549 19.23 -13.87 9.90
N CYS A 550 18.74 -15.01 9.41
CA CYS A 550 17.63 -15.71 10.05
C CYS A 550 17.85 -15.85 11.57
N PRO A 551 16.80 -15.74 12.41
CA PRO A 551 16.91 -16.01 13.83
C PRO A 551 17.29 -17.47 14.10
N GLU A 552 17.80 -17.75 15.30
CA GLU A 552 18.03 -19.13 15.78
C GLU A 552 17.31 -19.31 17.13
N PRO A 553 16.28 -20.19 17.22
CA PRO A 553 15.80 -21.10 16.17
C PRO A 553 15.15 -20.38 14.98
N ARG A 554 15.28 -20.98 13.80
CA ARG A 554 14.75 -20.43 12.53
C ARG A 554 13.22 -20.39 12.44
N LEU A 555 12.52 -21.23 13.20
CA LEU A 555 11.10 -21.02 13.49
C LEU A 555 11.03 -19.98 14.61
N PHE A 556 10.66 -18.76 14.25
CA PHE A 556 10.57 -17.65 15.20
C PHE A 556 9.26 -17.74 15.98
N ASP A 557 9.40 -17.88 17.30
CA ASP A 557 8.30 -17.94 18.26
C ASP A 557 8.07 -16.53 18.84
N TYR A 558 6.92 -15.94 18.54
CA TYR A 558 6.60 -14.59 18.97
C TYR A 558 6.16 -14.59 20.45
N PRO A 559 6.79 -13.78 21.32
CA PRO A 559 6.37 -13.69 22.72
C PRO A 559 4.90 -13.28 22.87
N ALA A 560 4.21 -13.92 23.82
CA ALA A 560 2.86 -13.54 24.23
C ALA A 560 2.77 -12.02 24.51
N PRO A 561 1.68 -11.33 24.11
CA PRO A 561 0.36 -11.89 23.81
C PRO A 561 0.11 -12.31 22.35
N ILE A 562 1.12 -12.28 21.47
CA ILE A 562 0.97 -12.76 20.08
C ILE A 562 0.67 -14.28 20.10
N PRO A 563 -0.35 -14.77 19.36
CA PRO A 563 -0.64 -16.20 19.26
C PRO A 563 0.36 -16.98 18.38
N ASP A 564 0.57 -18.27 18.69
CA ASP A 564 1.40 -19.22 17.95
C ASP A 564 1.12 -19.28 16.44
N SER A 565 -0.06 -18.86 15.99
CA SER A 565 -0.44 -18.80 14.56
C SER A 565 0.35 -17.79 13.73
N TYR A 566 1.04 -16.85 14.38
CA TYR A 566 1.95 -15.89 13.73
C TYR A 566 3.40 -16.42 13.63
N ASN A 567 3.70 -17.57 14.22
CA ASN A 567 5.07 -18.09 14.26
C ASN A 567 5.56 -18.48 12.86
N ALA A 568 6.66 -17.85 12.45
CA ALA A 568 7.11 -17.83 11.07
C ALA A 568 8.44 -18.59 10.89
N GLN A 569 8.59 -19.29 9.77
CA GLN A 569 9.80 -20.06 9.45
C GLN A 569 10.73 -19.26 8.52
N CYS A 570 11.94 -18.94 8.98
CA CYS A 570 12.95 -18.28 8.15
C CYS A 570 13.79 -19.28 7.35
N THR A 571 13.79 -19.14 6.03
CA THR A 571 14.60 -19.92 5.07
C THR A 571 15.59 -18.99 4.36
N GLY A 572 16.79 -19.49 4.04
CA GLY A 572 17.90 -18.71 3.49
C GLY A 572 19.12 -18.68 4.43
N ASP A 573 20.01 -17.71 4.24
CA ASP A 573 21.18 -17.47 5.08
C ASP A 573 21.27 -16.00 5.55
N ALA A 574 22.46 -15.39 5.53
CA ALA A 574 22.67 -14.00 5.94
C ALA A 574 22.76 -13.04 4.74
N ASP A 575 23.06 -13.55 3.55
CA ASP A 575 23.19 -12.74 2.32
C ASP A 575 21.84 -12.65 1.59
N PHE A 576 20.96 -13.64 1.74
CA PHE A 576 19.54 -13.54 1.37
C PHE A 576 18.68 -14.49 2.22
N ASN A 577 17.52 -14.03 2.70
CA ASN A 577 16.51 -14.89 3.34
C ASN A 577 15.09 -14.32 3.28
N GLY A 578 14.10 -15.20 3.40
CA GLY A 578 12.69 -14.85 3.23
C GLY A 578 12.03 -14.03 4.36
N PHE A 579 12.78 -13.59 5.37
CA PHE A 579 12.31 -12.57 6.33
C PHE A 579 12.75 -11.16 5.95
N TYR A 580 13.98 -11.02 5.44
CA TYR A 580 14.65 -9.72 5.26
C TYR A 580 15.06 -9.40 3.82
N GLY A 581 14.84 -10.29 2.86
CA GLY A 581 15.39 -10.16 1.50
C GLY A 581 16.92 -10.17 1.53
N ASP A 582 17.55 -9.22 0.83
CA ASP A 582 18.99 -8.93 0.93
C ASP A 582 19.39 -8.29 2.29
N GLY A 583 18.43 -7.82 3.10
CA GLY A 583 18.67 -7.30 4.45
C GLY A 583 17.81 -6.09 4.84
N ILE A 584 18.04 -5.56 6.04
CA ILE A 584 17.42 -4.29 6.49
C ILE A 584 18.10 -3.11 5.80
N ILE A 585 17.34 -2.23 5.14
CA ILE A 585 17.87 -1.10 4.37
C ILE A 585 18.79 -0.16 5.20
N ASP A 586 19.81 0.42 4.55
CA ASP A 586 20.68 1.45 5.16
C ASP A 586 20.81 2.66 4.22
N ALA A 587 20.21 3.78 4.65
CA ALA A 587 20.19 5.05 3.94
C ALA A 587 21.58 5.66 3.75
N ALA A 588 22.48 5.49 4.73
CA ALA A 588 23.82 6.07 4.72
C ALA A 588 24.77 5.25 3.83
N ALA A 589 24.68 3.93 3.88
CA ALA A 589 25.41 3.01 3.01
C ALA A 589 25.00 3.19 1.53
N ALA A 590 23.70 3.32 1.26
CA ALA A 590 23.15 3.54 -0.08
C ALA A 590 23.80 4.74 -0.81
N ILE A 591 23.90 5.90 -0.15
CA ILE A 591 24.47 7.13 -0.73
C ILE A 591 25.96 7.35 -0.45
N ALA A 592 26.61 6.39 0.22
CA ALA A 592 28.01 6.47 0.60
C ALA A 592 28.93 6.66 -0.63
N PRO A 593 29.95 7.54 -0.55
CA PRO A 593 30.88 7.73 -1.66
C PRO A 593 31.70 6.45 -1.89
N ARG A 594 31.33 5.69 -2.94
CA ARG A 594 31.98 4.44 -3.35
C ARG A 594 33.50 4.58 -3.36
N ARG A 595 34.18 3.76 -2.54
CA ARG A 595 35.65 3.71 -2.48
C ARG A 595 36.19 3.28 -3.85
N ARG A 596 37.23 3.98 -4.31
CA ARG A 596 37.93 3.72 -5.57
C ARG A 596 39.10 2.77 -5.39
#